data_AF-A0A534JIZ7-F1
#
_entry.id   AF-A0A534JIZ7-F1
#
_cell.length_a   1.000
_cell.length_b   1.000
_cell.length_c   1.000
_cell.angle_alpha   90.00
_cell.angle_beta   90.00
_cell.angle_gamma   90.00
#
_symmetry.space_group_name_H-M   'P 1'
#
loop_
_entity.id
_entity.type
_entity.pdbx_description
1 polymer ?
#
loop_
_entity_poly.entity_id
_entity_poly.type
_entity_poly.pdbx_seq_one_letter_code
_entity_poly.pdbx_strand_id
1 'polypeptide(L)'
;MRDAKLVAILRPAGLARQKVPQIRKIARVLMENHGSKMDAFIAAPAPVAREMLLELPGVGPKTADVWLSLVAGRDTMPMDTHIARLVRRWHLSSAKDYDGINEDLRRYIPEKDRQMGHLALIMFGR
;
A
#
# COMPACT_ATOMS: atom_id res chain seq x y z
N MET A 1 22.57 9.87 -10.66
CA MET A 1 21.84 11.13 -10.35
C MET A 1 22.07 11.53 -8.89
N ARG A 2 22.29 12.80 -8.54
CA ARG A 2 22.47 13.25 -7.13
C ARG A 2 21.14 13.36 -6.38
N ASP A 3 21.15 13.14 -5.05
CA ASP A 3 19.98 13.24 -4.17
C ASP A 3 19.27 14.58 -4.27
N ALA A 4 20.02 15.68 -4.29
CA ALA A 4 19.48 17.03 -4.44
C ALA A 4 18.63 17.19 -5.71
N LYS A 5 19.05 16.55 -6.82
CA LYS A 5 18.29 16.57 -8.08
C LYS A 5 17.00 15.76 -7.95
N LEU A 6 17.05 14.58 -7.32
CA LEU A 6 15.85 13.76 -7.13
C LEU A 6 14.86 14.39 -6.14
N VAL A 7 15.34 15.04 -5.08
CA VAL A 7 14.49 15.81 -4.14
C VAL A 7 13.78 16.95 -4.87
N ALA A 8 14.46 17.65 -5.77
CA ALA A 8 13.85 18.72 -6.57
C ALA A 8 12.74 18.16 -7.48
N ILE A 9 12.97 17.03 -8.15
CA ILE A 9 12.00 16.35 -9.01
C ILE A 9 10.77 15.91 -8.20
N LEU A 10 10.97 15.33 -7.00
CA LEU A 10 9.90 14.77 -6.18
C LEU A 10 9.21 15.80 -5.27
N ARG A 11 9.62 17.06 -5.32
CA ARG A 11 9.05 18.14 -4.48
C ARG A 11 7.52 18.25 -4.58
N PRO A 12 6.88 18.15 -5.77
CA PRO A 12 5.42 18.23 -5.89
C PRO A 12 4.67 17.11 -5.16
N ALA A 13 5.31 15.95 -4.95
CA ALA A 13 4.70 14.80 -4.29
C ALA A 13 4.71 14.92 -2.74
N GLY A 14 5.28 15.98 -2.18
CA GLY A 14 5.42 16.19 -0.74
C GLY A 14 6.42 15.24 -0.08
N LEU A 15 6.98 15.67 1.07
CA LEU A 15 7.94 14.89 1.87
C LEU A 15 9.16 14.36 1.09
N ALA A 16 9.58 15.08 0.03
CA ALA A 16 10.60 14.61 -0.91
C ALA A 16 11.93 14.23 -0.23
N ARG A 17 12.36 14.98 0.79
CA ARG A 17 13.59 14.69 1.55
C ARG A 17 13.53 13.35 2.30
N GLN A 18 12.33 12.91 2.71
CA GLN A 18 12.11 11.62 3.37
C GLN A 18 11.90 10.49 2.35
N LYS A 19 11.21 10.78 1.23
CA LYS A 19 10.92 9.79 0.18
C LYS A 19 12.17 9.39 -0.60
N VAL A 20 13.07 10.33 -0.89
CA VAL A 20 14.28 10.07 -1.71
C VAL A 20 15.17 8.95 -1.14
N PRO A 21 15.57 8.98 0.14
CA PRO A 21 16.35 7.89 0.72
C PRO A 21 15.63 6.54 0.65
N GLN A 22 14.31 6.51 0.87
CA GLN A 22 13.54 5.26 0.85
C GLN A 22 13.43 4.68 -0.56
N ILE A 23 13.12 5.50 -1.57
CA ILE A 23 13.07 5.07 -2.97
C ILE A 23 14.42 4.45 -3.39
N ARG A 24 15.53 5.05 -2.97
CA ARG A 24 16.86 4.49 -3.25
C ARG A 24 17.13 3.16 -2.57
N LYS A 25 16.73 3.03 -1.31
CA LYS A 25 16.89 1.77 -0.56
C LYS A 25 16.08 0.66 -1.23
N ILE A 26 14.83 0.92 -1.58
CA ILE A 26 13.98 -0.02 -2.32
C ILE A 26 14.62 -0.38 -3.66
N ALA A 27 15.05 0.61 -4.45
CA ALA A 27 15.70 0.35 -5.74
C ALA A 27 16.96 -0.51 -5.60
N ARG A 28 17.78 -0.28 -4.56
CA ARG A 28 18.96 -1.10 -4.27
C ARG A 28 18.59 -2.55 -3.96
N VAL A 29 17.63 -2.77 -3.06
CA VAL A 29 17.14 -4.12 -2.73
C VAL A 29 16.62 -4.83 -3.98
N LEU A 30 15.87 -4.14 -4.84
CA LEU A 30 15.38 -4.72 -6.09
C LEU A 30 16.51 -5.07 -7.06
N MET A 31 17.55 -4.23 -7.15
CA MET A 31 18.73 -4.52 -7.98
C MET A 31 19.51 -5.73 -7.47
N GLU A 32 19.74 -5.81 -6.16
CA GLU A 32 20.57 -6.84 -5.53
C GLU A 32 19.85 -8.21 -5.48
N ASN A 33 18.56 -8.22 -5.16
CA ASN A 33 17.84 -9.47 -4.84
C ASN A 33 16.80 -9.88 -5.88
N HIS A 34 16.39 -8.98 -6.79
CA HIS A 34 15.25 -9.21 -7.69
C HIS A 34 15.51 -8.82 -9.15
N GLY A 35 16.78 -8.66 -9.55
CA GLY A 35 17.14 -8.36 -10.94
C GLY A 35 16.54 -7.05 -11.47
N SER A 36 16.29 -6.08 -10.60
CA SER A 36 15.65 -4.79 -10.89
C SER A 36 14.18 -4.88 -11.37
N LYS A 37 13.48 -5.97 -11.07
CA LYS A 37 12.09 -6.20 -11.48
C LYS A 37 11.19 -6.54 -10.29
N MET A 38 9.89 -6.35 -10.49
CA MET A 38 8.85 -6.70 -9.51
C MET A 38 8.09 -7.98 -9.89
N ASP A 39 8.48 -8.67 -10.97
CA ASP A 39 7.77 -9.83 -11.53
C ASP A 39 7.57 -10.94 -10.50
N ALA A 40 8.57 -11.18 -9.63
CA ALA A 40 8.49 -12.15 -8.54
C ALA A 40 7.38 -11.83 -7.53
N PHE A 41 7.17 -10.54 -7.23
CA PHE A 41 6.11 -10.07 -6.32
C PHE A 41 4.72 -10.27 -6.92
N ILE A 42 4.59 -10.11 -8.25
CA ILE A 42 3.32 -10.33 -8.96
C ILE A 42 3.02 -11.83 -9.05
N ALA A 43 4.02 -12.64 -9.38
CA ALA A 43 3.88 -14.08 -9.58
C ALA A 43 3.60 -14.86 -8.29
N ALA A 44 4.10 -14.37 -7.14
CA ALA A 44 3.92 -15.01 -5.85
C ALA A 44 2.43 -15.04 -5.41
N PRO A 45 2.01 -16.05 -4.61
CA PRO A 45 0.71 -16.03 -3.93
C PRO A 45 0.56 -14.78 -3.06
N ALA A 46 -0.68 -14.26 -2.92
CA ALA A 46 -0.93 -12.99 -2.25
C ALA A 46 -0.33 -12.86 -0.83
N PRO A 47 -0.37 -13.89 0.05
CA PRO A 47 0.26 -13.81 1.37
C PRO A 47 1.79 -13.65 1.28
N VAL A 48 2.43 -14.43 0.41
CA VAL A 48 3.89 -14.39 0.20
C VAL A 48 4.30 -13.06 -0.42
N ALA A 49 3.57 -12.59 -1.43
CA ALA A 49 3.82 -11.29 -2.05
C ALA A 49 3.70 -10.14 -1.03
N ARG A 50 2.75 -10.23 -0.09
CA ARG A 50 2.59 -9.25 0.98
C ARG A 50 3.80 -9.22 1.91
N GLU A 51 4.28 -10.38 2.34
CA GLU A 51 5.48 -10.50 3.19
C GLU A 51 6.71 -9.92 2.47
N MET A 52 6.93 -10.30 1.21
CA MET A 52 8.02 -9.74 0.40
C MET A 52 7.95 -8.22 0.29
N LEU A 53 6.74 -7.65 0.12
CA LEU A 53 6.56 -6.20 0.08
C LEU A 53 6.87 -5.54 1.42
N LEU A 54 6.48 -6.15 2.54
CA LEU A 54 6.73 -5.64 3.89
C LEU A 54 8.22 -5.66 4.28
N GLU A 55 9.01 -6.54 3.66
CA GLU A 55 10.47 -6.56 3.80
C GLU A 55 11.15 -5.36 3.10
N LEU A 56 10.47 -4.70 2.15
CA LEU A 56 11.03 -3.55 1.46
C LEU A 56 11.14 -2.33 2.40
N PRO A 57 12.30 -1.64 2.40
CA PRO A 57 12.52 -0.50 3.30
C PRO A 57 11.48 0.61 3.14
N GLY A 58 10.74 0.90 4.22
CA GLY A 58 9.73 1.97 4.25
C GLY A 58 8.38 1.59 3.64
N VAL A 59 8.17 0.33 3.28
CA VAL A 59 6.86 -0.20 2.89
C VAL A 59 6.15 -0.74 4.13
N GLY A 60 5.01 -0.12 4.48
CA GLY A 60 4.14 -0.60 5.55
C GLY A 60 2.91 -1.35 5.01
N PRO A 61 2.05 -1.90 5.90
CA PRO A 61 0.88 -2.70 5.53
C PRO A 61 -0.02 -2.03 4.50
N LYS A 62 -0.33 -0.74 4.70
CA LYS A 62 -1.11 0.05 3.73
C LYS A 62 -0.49 0.06 2.34
N THR A 63 0.81 0.34 2.24
CA THR A 63 1.49 0.45 0.93
C THR A 63 1.54 -0.91 0.24
N ALA A 64 1.84 -1.97 0.99
CA ALA A 64 1.82 -3.34 0.47
C ALA A 64 0.43 -3.71 -0.06
N ASP A 65 -0.62 -3.46 0.73
CA ASP A 65 -1.98 -3.83 0.36
C ASP A 65 -2.51 -2.99 -0.82
N VAL A 66 -2.19 -1.70 -0.88
CA VAL A 66 -2.51 -0.85 -2.05
C VAL A 66 -1.84 -1.38 -3.31
N TRP A 67 -0.56 -1.76 -3.23
CA TRP A 67 0.17 -2.31 -4.38
C TRP A 67 -0.43 -3.65 -4.81
N LEU A 68 -0.72 -4.54 -3.87
CA LEU A 68 -1.37 -5.83 -4.16
C LEU A 68 -2.73 -5.65 -4.83
N SER A 69 -3.54 -4.69 -4.37
CA SER A 69 -4.84 -4.38 -4.96
C SER A 69 -4.70 -3.79 -6.37
N LEU A 70 -3.97 -2.67 -6.50
CA LEU A 70 -4.00 -1.85 -7.71
C LEU A 70 -3.01 -2.30 -8.78
N VAL A 71 -1.92 -2.97 -8.41
CA VAL A 71 -0.86 -3.40 -9.34
C VAL A 71 -0.95 -4.89 -9.64
N ALA A 72 -1.12 -5.72 -8.60
CA ALA A 72 -1.17 -7.17 -8.77
C ALA A 72 -2.60 -7.74 -8.89
N GLY A 73 -3.63 -6.90 -8.81
CA GLY A 73 -5.04 -7.31 -8.94
C GLY A 73 -5.47 -8.33 -7.90
N ARG A 74 -4.83 -8.33 -6.73
CA ARG A 74 -5.10 -9.27 -5.63
C ARG A 74 -6.24 -8.77 -4.77
N ASP A 75 -6.95 -9.71 -4.18
CA ASP A 75 -8.02 -9.44 -3.24
C ASP A 75 -7.49 -8.89 -1.91
N THR A 76 -7.34 -7.57 -1.84
CA THR A 76 -7.00 -6.83 -0.62
C THR A 76 -7.95 -5.64 -0.46
N MET A 77 -8.17 -5.22 0.79
CA MET A 77 -8.98 -4.03 1.12
C MET A 77 -8.12 -2.99 1.84
N PRO A 78 -7.34 -2.17 1.12
CA PRO A 78 -6.37 -1.30 1.78
C PRO A 78 -7.07 -0.24 2.62
N MET A 79 -6.60 -0.07 3.85
CA MET A 79 -7.11 0.96 4.76
C MET A 79 -6.27 2.23 4.70
N ASP A 80 -6.91 3.35 4.40
CA ASP A 80 -6.28 4.67 4.49
C ASP A 80 -6.89 5.51 5.64
N THR A 81 -6.39 6.73 5.83
CA THR A 81 -6.86 7.61 6.91
C THR A 81 -8.31 8.08 6.72
N HIS A 82 -8.77 8.21 5.47
CA HIS A 82 -10.15 8.58 5.15
C HIS A 82 -11.07 7.38 5.43
N ILE A 83 -10.73 6.18 4.96
CA ILE A 83 -11.50 4.97 5.22
C ILE A 83 -11.51 4.66 6.73
N ALA A 84 -10.37 4.77 7.42
CA ALA A 84 -10.31 4.54 8.87
C ALA A 84 -11.21 5.52 9.65
N ARG A 85 -11.33 6.77 9.19
CA ARG A 85 -12.26 7.74 9.76
C ARG A 85 -13.71 7.33 9.51
N LEU A 86 -14.04 6.87 8.31
CA LEU A 86 -15.39 6.40 7.97
C LEU A 86 -15.79 5.17 8.78
N VAL A 87 -14.93 4.16 8.85
CA VAL A 87 -15.12 2.95 9.66
C VAL A 87 -15.47 3.30 11.10
N ARG A 88 -14.74 4.26 11.70
CA ARG A 88 -15.01 4.71 13.07
C ARG A 88 -16.35 5.44 13.20
N ARG A 89 -16.68 6.32 12.25
CA ARG A 89 -17.94 7.09 12.26
C ARG A 89 -19.18 6.24 12.01
N TRP A 90 -19.03 5.17 11.23
CA TRP A 90 -20.10 4.24 10.89
C TRP A 90 -20.14 3.02 11.80
N HIS A 91 -19.26 2.96 12.80
CA HIS A 91 -19.16 1.85 13.73
C HIS A 91 -19.02 0.47 13.06
N LEU A 92 -18.27 0.41 11.94
CA LEU A 92 -18.12 -0.81 11.14
C LEU A 92 -17.12 -1.83 11.74
N SER A 93 -16.25 -1.39 12.65
CA SER A 93 -15.22 -2.23 13.26
C SER A 93 -14.94 -1.77 14.69
N SER A 94 -14.74 -2.73 15.59
CA SER A 94 -14.25 -2.49 16.96
C SER A 94 -12.72 -2.67 17.07
N ALA A 95 -12.08 -3.23 16.03
CA ALA A 95 -10.63 -3.40 15.98
C ALA A 95 -9.89 -2.06 16.03
N LYS A 96 -8.69 -2.08 16.63
CA LYS A 96 -7.84 -0.89 16.82
C LYS A 96 -6.60 -0.90 15.91
N ASP A 97 -6.17 -2.08 15.48
CA ASP A 97 -5.07 -2.28 14.56
C ASP A 97 -5.53 -2.33 13.10
N TYR A 98 -4.57 -2.26 12.18
CA TYR A 98 -4.82 -2.20 10.75
C TYR A 98 -5.45 -3.49 10.21
N ASP A 99 -4.92 -4.64 10.61
CA ASP A 99 -5.29 -5.93 10.03
C ASP A 99 -6.70 -6.35 10.47
N GLY A 100 -7.07 -6.09 11.72
CA GLY A 100 -8.42 -6.34 12.23
C GLY A 100 -9.47 -5.47 11.54
N ILE A 101 -9.19 -4.17 11.33
CA ILE A 101 -10.12 -3.29 10.60
C ILE A 101 -10.26 -3.74 9.13
N ASN A 102 -9.16 -4.14 8.51
CA ASN A 102 -9.16 -4.66 7.14
C ASN A 102 -10.00 -5.94 7.03
N GLU A 103 -9.86 -6.86 7.99
CA GLU A 103 -10.67 -8.07 8.06
C GLU A 103 -12.16 -7.77 8.20
N ASP A 104 -12.53 -6.88 9.11
CA ASP A 104 -13.93 -6.48 9.30
C ASP A 104 -14.52 -5.87 8.02
N LEU A 105 -13.78 -4.99 7.32
CA LEU A 105 -14.25 -4.43 6.05
C LEU A 105 -14.45 -5.46 4.94
N ARG A 106 -13.60 -6.49 4.88
CA ARG A 106 -13.76 -7.59 3.91
C ARG A 106 -15.05 -8.37 4.09
N ARG A 107 -15.69 -8.31 5.27
CA ARG A 107 -17.00 -8.91 5.54
C ARG A 107 -18.16 -8.09 4.97
N TYR A 108 -18.00 -6.78 4.82
CA TYR A 108 -19.03 -5.88 4.28
C TYR A 108 -18.92 -5.67 2.76
N ILE A 109 -17.72 -5.79 2.20
CA ILE A 109 -17.46 -5.52 0.78
C ILE A 109 -17.09 -6.84 0.08
N PRO A 110 -17.92 -7.31 -0.87
CA PRO A 110 -17.63 -8.51 -1.65
C PRO A 110 -16.29 -8.41 -2.36
N GLU A 111 -15.58 -9.52 -2.49
CA GLU A 111 -14.25 -9.61 -3.13
C GLU A 111 -14.17 -8.86 -4.46
N LYS A 112 -15.11 -9.12 -5.36
CA LYS A 112 -15.20 -8.49 -6.68
C LYS A 112 -15.29 -6.95 -6.65
N ASP A 113 -15.76 -6.39 -5.54
CA ASP A 113 -16.03 -4.95 -5.40
C ASP A 113 -14.97 -4.25 -4.54
N ARG A 114 -14.00 -4.96 -3.93
CA ARG A 114 -13.07 -4.38 -2.95
C ARG A 114 -12.15 -3.31 -3.53
N GLN A 115 -11.62 -3.51 -4.73
CA GLN A 115 -10.78 -2.50 -5.38
C GLN A 115 -11.58 -1.21 -5.67
N MET A 116 -12.78 -1.34 -6.22
CA MET A 116 -13.67 -0.21 -6.49
C MET A 116 -14.15 0.44 -5.18
N GLY A 117 -14.51 -0.38 -4.20
CA GLY A 117 -14.94 0.04 -2.87
C GLY A 117 -13.87 0.84 -2.14
N HIS A 118 -12.61 0.42 -2.22
CA HIS A 118 -11.47 1.18 -1.69
C HIS A 118 -11.41 2.60 -2.28
N LEU A 119 -11.47 2.72 -3.61
CA LEU A 119 -11.46 4.02 -4.29
C LEU A 119 -12.70 4.85 -3.94
N ALA A 120 -13.89 4.25 -3.92
CA ALA A 120 -15.15 4.91 -3.59
C ALA A 120 -15.13 5.48 -2.15
N LEU A 121 -14.66 4.70 -1.18
CA LEU A 121 -14.56 5.13 0.21
C LEU A 121 -13.51 6.24 0.40
N ILE A 122 -12.39 6.20 -0.33
CA ILE A 122 -11.44 7.32 -0.36
C ILE A 122 -12.13 8.57 -0.92
N MET A 123 -12.82 8.47 -2.04
CA MET A 123 -13.49 9.61 -2.66
C MET A 123 -14.59 10.21 -1.79
N PHE A 124 -15.36 9.37 -1.10
CA PHE A 124 -16.38 9.81 -0.16
C PHE A 124 -15.76 10.47 1.10
N GLY A 125 -14.64 9.91 1.57
CA GLY A 125 -14.02 10.36 2.80
C GLY A 125 -13.09 11.56 2.66
N ARG A 126 -12.66 11.93 1.44
CA ARG A 126 -11.75 13.07 1.17
C ARG A 126 -12.42 14.41 1.41
#